data_AF-A0A934LGE9-F1
#
_entry.id   AF-A0A934LGE9-F1
#
_cell.length_a   1.000
_cell.length_b   1.000
_cell.length_c   1.000
_cell.angle_alpha   90.00
_cell.angle_beta   90.00
_cell.angle_gamma   90.00
#
_symmetry.space_group_name_H-M   'P 1'
#
loop_
_entity.id
_entity.type
_entity.pdbx_description
1 polymer ?
#
loop_
_entity_poly.entity_id
_entity_poly.type
_entity_poly.pdbx_seq_one_letter_code
_entity_poly.pdbx_strand_id
1 'polypeptide(L)'
;MEVCLQSSCTNTKLRSTHFYGFLDSSEFKSESATKYQQRFQKNRDTLFTFLHYDGVPWNNNNAEHAIKAFARLRDVIGGSSTKRGINEYLTLLSVAETCEYQGLDFLDFLRSEEKDIETFSRNRCRYVKKNPENSRQLPDQKSPPTGSGQDESNLFDNLIGETQ
;
A
#
# COMPACT_ATOMS: atom_id res chain seq x y z
N MET A 1 -8.84 14.13 25.36
CA MET A 1 -8.92 12.79 24.72
C MET A 1 -7.52 12.34 24.25
N GLU A 2 -6.48 12.50 25.08
CA GLU A 2 -5.08 12.25 24.69
C GLU A 2 -4.45 11.09 25.50
N VAL A 3 -5.04 10.77 26.65
CA VAL A 3 -4.60 9.69 27.56
C VAL A 3 -4.95 8.27 27.10
N CYS A 4 -5.84 8.08 26.10
CA CYS A 4 -6.29 6.75 25.70
C CYS A 4 -5.38 6.08 24.64
N LEU A 5 -4.69 6.87 23.81
CA LEU A 5 -3.77 6.36 22.79
C LEU A 5 -2.45 5.84 23.39
N GLN A 6 -1.95 6.49 24.45
CA GLN A 6 -0.73 6.04 25.14
C GLN A 6 -0.92 4.69 25.86
N SER A 7 -2.08 4.46 26.48
CA SER A 7 -2.39 3.22 27.22
C SER A 7 -2.49 1.97 26.34
N SER A 8 -2.86 2.11 25.07
CA SER A 8 -2.91 0.98 24.12
C SER A 8 -1.52 0.59 23.60
N CYS A 9 -0.61 1.56 23.48
CA CYS A 9 0.75 1.34 22.97
C CYS A 9 1.66 0.66 24.03
N THR A 10 1.49 0.98 25.32
CA THR A 10 2.26 0.37 26.43
C THR A 10 1.90 -1.10 26.68
N ASN A 11 0.61 -1.45 26.58
CA ASN A 11 0.13 -2.82 26.78
C ASN A 11 0.66 -3.79 25.70
N THR A 12 0.80 -3.29 24.48
CA THR A 12 1.26 -4.10 23.34
C THR A 12 2.77 -4.36 23.39
N LYS A 13 3.57 -3.37 23.85
CA LYS A 13 5.00 -3.54 24.13
C LYS A 13 5.25 -4.59 25.23
N LEU A 14 4.47 -4.53 26.31
CA LEU A 14 4.55 -5.50 27.42
C LEU A 14 4.24 -6.93 26.95
N ARG A 15 3.27 -7.09 26.05
CA ARG A 15 2.93 -8.39 25.45
C ARG A 15 4.07 -8.99 24.63
N SER A 16 4.80 -8.18 23.86
CA SER A 16 5.97 -8.65 23.12
C SER A 16 7.07 -9.16 24.06
N THR A 17 7.35 -8.42 25.14
CA THR A 17 8.34 -8.87 26.14
C THR A 17 7.93 -10.16 26.84
N HIS A 18 6.65 -10.30 27.18
CA HIS A 18 6.12 -11.51 27.80
C HIS A 18 6.15 -12.71 26.84
N PHE A 19 5.85 -12.48 25.56
CA PHE A 19 5.95 -13.50 24.52
C PHE A 19 7.37 -14.06 24.39
N TYR A 20 8.39 -13.20 24.35
CA TYR A 20 9.77 -13.66 24.32
C TYR A 20 10.20 -14.32 25.63
N GLY A 21 9.75 -13.83 26.78
CA GLY A 21 9.97 -14.51 28.06
C GLY A 21 9.39 -15.92 28.07
N PHE A 22 8.18 -16.11 27.54
CA PHE A 22 7.57 -17.41 27.35
C PHE A 22 8.38 -18.29 26.38
N LEU A 23 8.78 -17.76 25.21
CA LEU A 23 9.57 -18.50 24.22
C LEU A 23 10.93 -18.94 24.76
N ASP A 24 11.60 -18.11 25.57
CA ASP A 24 12.90 -18.42 26.16
C ASP A 24 12.78 -19.45 27.29
N SER A 25 11.64 -19.49 28.00
CA SER A 25 11.36 -20.47 29.05
C SER A 25 10.79 -21.81 28.55
N SER A 26 10.34 -21.88 27.30
CA SER A 26 9.64 -23.04 26.75
C SER A 26 10.58 -23.98 26.01
N GLU A 27 10.51 -25.27 26.34
CA GLU A 27 11.23 -26.31 25.60
C GLU A 27 10.27 -27.04 24.64
N PHE A 28 10.45 -26.81 23.33
CA PHE A 28 9.59 -27.40 22.30
C PHE A 28 10.11 -28.75 21.82
N LYS A 29 9.24 -29.76 21.83
CA LYS A 29 9.59 -31.15 21.44
C LYS A 29 9.50 -31.43 19.94
N SER A 30 8.77 -30.60 19.20
CA SER A 30 8.58 -30.77 17.75
C SER A 30 9.64 -29.99 16.97
N GLU A 31 10.24 -30.63 15.96
CA GLU A 31 11.24 -30.02 15.08
C GLU A 31 10.73 -28.71 14.45
N SER A 32 9.46 -28.68 14.02
CA SER A 32 8.85 -27.46 13.45
C SER A 32 8.77 -26.33 14.49
N ALA A 33 8.37 -26.65 15.72
CA ALA A 33 8.27 -25.67 16.80
C ALA A 33 9.65 -25.11 17.19
N THR A 34 10.69 -25.96 17.24
CA THR A 34 12.07 -25.54 17.45
C THR A 34 12.57 -24.61 16.34
N LYS A 35 12.27 -24.91 15.06
CA LYS A 35 12.61 -24.02 13.93
C LYS A 35 11.92 -22.66 14.05
N TYR A 36 10.66 -22.62 14.46
CA TYR A 36 9.96 -21.36 14.71
C TYR A 36 10.57 -20.59 15.88
N GLN A 37 10.88 -21.25 17.01
CA GLN A 37 11.55 -20.63 18.16
C GLN A 37 12.88 -19.98 17.75
N GLN A 38 13.73 -20.71 17.02
CA GLN A 38 15.00 -20.18 16.52
C GLN A 38 14.81 -18.97 15.60
N ARG A 39 13.81 -19.01 14.70
CA ARG A 39 13.48 -17.86 13.85
C ARG A 39 13.01 -16.66 14.67
N PHE A 40 12.13 -16.86 15.63
CA PHE A 40 11.64 -15.79 16.51
C PHE A 40 12.77 -15.16 17.32
N GLN A 41 13.70 -15.97 17.85
CA GLN A 41 14.88 -15.48 18.58
C GLN A 41 15.83 -14.72 17.66
N LYS A 42 16.13 -15.24 16.47
CA LYS A 42 16.98 -14.55 15.48
C LYS A 42 16.41 -13.19 15.07
N ASN A 43 15.09 -13.07 14.99
CA ASN A 43 14.38 -11.86 14.57
C ASN A 43 13.80 -11.05 15.74
N ARG A 44 14.27 -11.28 16.97
CA ARG A 44 13.73 -10.67 18.19
C ARG A 44 13.65 -9.15 18.11
N ASP A 45 14.71 -8.54 17.63
CA ASP A 45 14.83 -7.08 17.57
C ASP A 45 14.14 -6.46 16.35
N THR A 46 13.66 -7.28 15.40
CA THR A 46 13.14 -6.81 14.11
C THR A 46 11.67 -7.14 13.86
N LEU A 47 11.08 -8.08 14.60
CA LEU A 47 9.71 -8.53 14.32
C LEU A 47 8.66 -7.54 14.86
N PHE A 48 8.95 -6.92 16.00
CA PHE A 48 8.02 -6.02 16.69
C PHE A 48 8.48 -4.55 16.67
N THR A 49 9.39 -4.19 15.77
CA THR A 49 9.91 -2.82 15.65
C THR A 49 8.80 -1.79 15.43
N PHE A 50 7.73 -2.15 14.73
CA PHE A 50 6.57 -1.28 14.53
C PHE A 50 5.90 -0.85 15.85
N LEU A 51 6.03 -1.64 16.93
CA LEU A 51 5.52 -1.23 18.25
C LEU A 51 6.33 -0.07 18.83
N HIS A 52 7.56 0.15 18.40
CA HIS A 52 8.42 1.22 18.90
C HIS A 52 8.21 2.55 18.18
N TYR A 53 7.57 2.57 17.01
CA TYR A 53 7.35 3.76 16.20
C TYR A 53 5.85 4.07 16.06
N ASP A 54 5.46 5.29 16.42
CA ASP A 54 4.08 5.73 16.24
C ASP A 54 3.78 5.95 14.75
N GLY A 55 2.55 5.61 14.33
CA GLY A 55 2.08 5.79 12.96
C GLY A 55 2.50 4.69 11.96
N VAL A 56 3.25 3.67 12.41
CA VAL A 56 3.57 2.51 11.57
C VAL A 56 2.47 1.45 11.69
N PRO A 57 1.79 1.09 10.59
CA PRO A 57 0.78 0.03 10.63
C PRO A 57 1.42 -1.32 10.98
N TRP A 58 0.69 -2.17 11.69
CA TRP A 58 1.12 -3.53 12.02
C TRP A 58 1.15 -4.47 10.81
N ASN A 59 0.44 -4.11 9.73
CA ASN A 59 0.35 -4.90 8.51
C ASN A 59 1.32 -4.40 7.44
N ASN A 60 1.75 -5.32 6.57
CA ASN A 60 2.68 -5.03 5.48
C ASN A 60 1.99 -4.67 4.15
N ASN A 61 0.69 -4.37 4.17
CA ASN A 61 -0.09 -4.18 2.95
C ASN A 61 0.49 -3.04 2.10
N ASN A 62 0.93 -1.96 2.74
CA ASN A 62 1.52 -0.81 2.05
C ASN A 62 2.78 -1.20 1.25
N ALA A 63 3.66 -2.03 1.81
CA ALA A 63 4.84 -2.48 1.09
C ALA A 63 4.50 -3.49 0.00
N GLU A 64 3.52 -4.38 0.24
CA GLU A 64 3.04 -5.32 -0.75
C GLU A 64 2.41 -4.60 -1.96
N HIS A 65 1.60 -3.58 -1.71
CA HIS A 65 1.04 -2.72 -2.77
C HIS A 65 2.14 -2.05 -3.58
N ALA A 66 3.11 -1.41 -2.91
CA ALA A 66 4.22 -0.73 -3.58
C ALA A 66 5.05 -1.69 -4.46
N ILE A 67 5.35 -2.90 -3.98
CA ILE A 67 6.15 -3.85 -4.76
C ILE A 67 5.34 -4.56 -5.86
N LYS A 68 4.02 -4.72 -5.68
CA LYS A 68 3.12 -5.29 -6.70
C LYS A 68 3.08 -4.44 -7.95
N ALA A 69 2.95 -3.12 -7.82
CA ALA A 69 2.98 -2.21 -8.95
C ALA A 69 4.29 -2.36 -9.75
N PHE A 70 5.42 -2.42 -9.05
CA PHE A 70 6.73 -2.63 -9.67
C PHE A 70 6.88 -4.02 -10.32
N ALA A 71 6.38 -5.08 -9.69
CA ALA A 71 6.41 -6.42 -10.23
C ALA A 71 5.64 -6.51 -11.57
N ARG A 72 4.46 -5.88 -11.64
CA ARG A 72 3.67 -5.80 -12.89
C ARG A 72 4.44 -5.09 -14.00
N LEU A 73 5.13 -3.99 -13.71
CA LEU A 73 5.97 -3.34 -14.72
C LEU A 73 7.04 -4.29 -15.25
N ARG A 74 7.74 -4.99 -14.35
CA ARG A 74 8.83 -5.90 -14.71
C ARG A 74 8.37 -6.99 -15.68
N ASP A 75 7.14 -7.46 -15.50
CA ASP A 75 6.52 -8.46 -16.38
C ASP A 75 6.27 -7.88 -17.79
N VAL A 76 5.86 -6.61 -17.90
CA VAL A 76 5.61 -5.93 -19.18
C VAL A 76 6.92 -5.61 -19.93
N ILE A 77 7.95 -5.15 -19.22
CA ILE A 77 9.23 -4.72 -19.84
C ILE A 77 10.22 -5.88 -20.07
N GLY A 78 9.81 -7.13 -19.82
CA GLY A 78 10.64 -8.31 -20.03
C GLY A 78 11.90 -8.34 -19.16
N GLY A 79 11.90 -7.66 -18.01
CA GLY A 79 13.00 -7.67 -17.04
C GLY A 79 14.25 -6.85 -17.42
N SER A 80 14.30 -6.19 -18.59
CA SER A 80 15.41 -5.33 -18.97
C SER A 80 15.01 -3.86 -18.90
N SER A 81 15.68 -3.09 -18.03
CA SER A 81 15.48 -1.65 -17.94
C SER A 81 16.74 -0.94 -17.50
N THR A 82 16.98 0.23 -18.09
CA THR A 82 18.09 1.09 -17.67
C THR A 82 17.76 1.71 -16.31
N LYS A 83 18.79 2.03 -15.51
CA LYS A 83 18.62 2.75 -14.23
C LYS A 83 17.79 4.03 -14.41
N ARG A 84 17.98 4.74 -15.54
CA ARG A 84 17.23 5.95 -15.87
C ARG A 84 15.74 5.66 -16.05
N GLY A 85 15.39 4.65 -16.85
CA GLY A 85 14.00 4.27 -17.09
C GLY A 85 13.27 3.82 -15.82
N ILE A 86 13.96 3.11 -14.93
CA ILE A 86 13.39 2.73 -13.63
C ILE A 86 13.09 3.96 -12.78
N ASN A 87 14.02 4.91 -12.69
CA ASN A 87 13.81 6.15 -11.93
C ASN A 87 12.65 6.99 -12.48
N GLU A 88 12.57 7.14 -13.81
CA GLU A 88 11.49 7.86 -14.48
C GLU A 88 10.14 7.18 -14.21
N TYR A 89 10.09 5.86 -14.30
CA TYR A 89 8.88 5.10 -13.97
C TYR A 89 8.48 5.22 -12.51
N LEU A 90 9.41 5.05 -11.55
CA LEU A 90 9.10 5.16 -10.13
C LEU A 90 8.56 6.55 -9.77
N THR A 91 9.05 7.59 -10.45
CA THR A 91 8.52 8.95 -10.32
C THR A 91 7.07 9.02 -10.80
N LEU A 92 6.77 8.52 -12.01
CA LEU A 92 5.40 8.46 -12.53
C LEU A 92 4.48 7.62 -11.64
N LEU A 93 4.95 6.46 -11.18
CA LEU A 93 4.21 5.57 -10.29
C LEU A 93 3.86 6.26 -8.98
N SER A 94 4.79 6.99 -8.36
CA SER A 94 4.51 7.73 -7.12
C SER A 94 3.40 8.78 -7.29
N VAL A 95 3.35 9.44 -8.45
CA VAL A 95 2.30 10.42 -8.76
C VAL A 95 0.97 9.70 -8.98
N ALA A 96 0.97 8.60 -9.74
CA ALA A 96 -0.22 7.79 -9.99
C ALA A 96 -0.84 7.23 -8.70
N GLU A 97 -0.02 6.63 -7.83
CA GLU A 97 -0.45 6.15 -6.51
C GLU A 97 -1.03 7.28 -5.67
N THR A 98 -0.41 8.47 -5.68
CA THR A 98 -0.94 9.64 -4.96
C THR A 98 -2.31 10.06 -5.50
N CYS A 99 -2.51 10.05 -6.82
CA CYS A 99 -3.82 10.29 -7.43
C CYS A 99 -4.85 9.24 -6.98
N GLU A 100 -4.50 7.96 -6.99
CA GLU A 100 -5.39 6.88 -6.55
C GLU A 100 -5.77 7.02 -5.07
N TYR A 101 -4.81 7.30 -4.18
CA TYR A 101 -5.08 7.56 -2.76
C TYR A 101 -6.04 8.75 -2.54
N GLN A 102 -6.06 9.72 -3.46
CA GLN A 102 -6.96 10.87 -3.42
C GLN A 102 -8.26 10.66 -4.23
N GLY A 103 -8.46 9.49 -4.85
CA GLY A 103 -9.63 9.19 -5.68
C GLY A 103 -9.67 9.99 -7.00
N LEU A 104 -8.51 10.37 -7.52
CA LEU A 104 -8.35 11.13 -8.75
C LEU A 104 -7.90 10.22 -9.89
N ASP A 105 -8.37 10.50 -11.11
CA ASP A 105 -7.89 9.80 -12.29
C ASP A 105 -6.53 10.37 -12.71
N PHE A 106 -5.52 9.51 -12.84
CA PHE A 106 -4.15 9.89 -13.15
C PHE A 106 -4.03 10.50 -14.55
N LEU A 107 -4.74 9.99 -15.55
CA LEU A 107 -4.68 10.50 -16.92
C LEU A 107 -5.36 11.87 -17.03
N ASP A 108 -6.50 12.05 -16.35
CA ASP A 108 -7.16 13.35 -16.25
C ASP A 108 -6.25 14.39 -15.58
N PHE A 109 -5.49 14.00 -14.55
CA PHE A 109 -4.49 14.87 -13.93
C PHE A 109 -3.40 15.27 -14.93
N LEU A 110 -2.81 14.31 -15.65
CA LEU A 110 -1.80 14.61 -16.67
C LEU A 110 -2.33 15.51 -17.79
N ARG A 111 -3.58 15.29 -18.23
CA ARG A 111 -4.25 16.11 -19.26
C ARG A 111 -4.62 17.51 -18.78
N SER A 112 -4.76 17.71 -17.47
CA SER A 112 -5.10 19.02 -16.91
C SER A 112 -3.95 20.03 -16.95
N GLU A 113 -2.72 19.58 -17.20
CA GLU A 113 -1.47 20.36 -17.13
C GLU A 113 -1.21 21.03 -15.77
N GLU A 114 -2.01 20.70 -14.75
CA GLU A 114 -1.83 21.17 -13.38
C GLU A 114 -0.59 20.52 -12.77
N LYS A 115 0.24 21.33 -12.11
CA LYS A 115 1.48 20.84 -11.47
C LYS A 115 1.29 20.40 -10.02
N ASP A 116 0.12 20.70 -9.45
CA ASP A 116 -0.21 20.44 -8.06
C ASP A 116 -1.50 19.60 -7.99
N ILE A 117 -1.38 18.40 -7.41
CA ILE A 117 -2.47 17.43 -7.27
C ILE A 117 -3.59 18.02 -6.41
N GLU A 118 -3.25 18.77 -5.37
CA GLU A 118 -4.22 19.38 -4.46
C GLU A 118 -5.07 20.45 -5.18
N THR A 119 -4.43 21.23 -6.06
CA THR A 119 -5.10 22.24 -6.88
C THR A 119 -6.00 21.58 -7.92
N PHE A 120 -5.55 20.51 -8.56
CA PHE A 120 -6.38 19.71 -9.47
C PHE A 120 -7.61 19.11 -8.75
N SER A 121 -7.43 18.51 -7.57
CA SER A 121 -8.51 17.97 -6.73
C SER A 121 -9.58 19.03 -6.42
N ARG A 122 -9.13 20.21 -5.96
CA ARG A 122 -10.01 21.36 -5.70
C ARG A 122 -10.75 21.81 -6.96
N ASN A 123 -10.09 21.82 -8.11
CA ASN A 123 -10.70 22.23 -9.38
C ASN A 123 -11.72 21.20 -9.90
N ARG A 124 -11.46 19.89 -9.76
CA ARG A 124 -12.44 18.82 -10.02
C ARG A 124 -13.68 18.96 -9.14
N CYS A 125 -13.53 19.20 -7.84
CA CYS A 125 -14.68 19.46 -6.96
C CYS A 125 -15.50 20.68 -7.40
N ARG A 126 -14.85 21.74 -7.89
CA ARG A 126 -15.56 22.92 -8.43
C ARG A 126 -16.28 22.63 -9.74
N TYR A 127 -15.68 21.82 -10.63
CA TYR A 127 -16.29 21.40 -11.88
C TYR A 127 -17.56 20.56 -11.63
N VAL A 128 -17.47 19.55 -10.75
CA VAL A 128 -18.62 18.71 -10.37
C VAL A 128 -19.74 19.55 -9.74
N LYS A 129 -19.40 20.54 -8.90
CA LYS A 129 -20.39 21.45 -8.30
C LYS A 129 -21.07 22.39 -9.30
N LYS A 130 -20.40 22.78 -10.40
CA LYS A 130 -20.95 23.69 -11.42
C LYS A 130 -21.82 22.97 -12.46
N ASN A 131 -21.67 21.66 -12.62
CA ASN A 131 -22.43 20.89 -13.60
C ASN A 131 -22.95 19.56 -13.01
N PRO A 132 -23.99 19.59 -12.17
CA PRO A 132 -24.50 18.41 -11.45
C PRO A 132 -25.19 17.37 -12.35
N GLU A 133 -25.54 17.73 -13.59
CA GLU A 133 -26.16 16.83 -14.57
C GLU A 133 -25.17 15.77 -15.11
N ASN A 134 -23.87 16.05 -15.11
CA ASN A 134 -22.82 15.12 -15.57
C ASN A 134 -22.36 14.12 -14.49
N SER A 135 -22.83 14.22 -13.25
CA SER A 135 -22.37 13.39 -12.11
C SER A 135 -22.92 11.96 -12.09
N ARG A 136 -23.78 11.56 -13.05
CA ARG A 136 -24.42 10.22 -13.06
C ARG A 136 -23.55 9.09 -13.61
N GLN A 137 -22.27 9.35 -13.88
CA GLN A 137 -21.28 8.32 -14.20
C GLN A 137 -20.12 8.40 -13.20
N LEU A 138 -20.40 8.00 -11.96
CA LEU A 138 -19.35 7.62 -11.02
C LEU A 138 -19.28 6.08 -11.06
N PRO A 139 -18.12 5.46 -11.33
CA PRO A 139 -17.98 4.03 -11.07
C PRO A 139 -18.19 3.82 -9.57
N ASP A 140 -18.97 2.78 -9.27
CA ASP A 140 -19.39 2.42 -7.92
C ASP A 140 -18.20 2.41 -6.95
N GLN A 141 -18.39 3.02 -5.78
CA GLN A 141 -17.40 2.99 -4.70
C GLN A 141 -17.22 1.52 -4.28
N LYS A 142 -16.17 0.85 -4.77
CA LYS A 142 -15.80 -0.49 -4.27
C LYS A 142 -15.35 -0.31 -2.83
N SER A 143 -16.26 -0.53 -1.88
CA SER A 143 -15.93 -0.73 -0.47
C SER A 143 -14.80 -1.77 -0.35
N PRO A 144 -13.92 -1.67 0.65
CA PRO A 144 -12.75 -2.56 0.77
C PRO A 144 -13.20 -4.03 0.74
N PRO A 145 -12.69 -4.86 -0.18
CA PRO A 145 -13.10 -6.26 -0.22
C PRO A 145 -12.56 -6.96 1.03
N THR A 146 -13.49 -7.33 1.90
CA THR A 146 -13.26 -8.33 2.92
C THR A 146 -13.22 -9.69 2.22
N GLY A 147 -12.02 -10.19 1.94
CA GLY A 147 -11.78 -11.60 1.67
C GLY A 147 -12.00 -12.11 0.23
N SER A 148 -11.02 -12.93 -0.17
CA SER A 148 -11.03 -13.99 -1.19
C SER A 148 -11.35 -13.64 -2.66
N GLY A 149 -10.32 -13.80 -3.50
CA GLY A 149 -10.48 -14.44 -4.81
C GLY A 149 -10.81 -13.53 -6.00
N GLN A 150 -9.82 -13.44 -6.89
CA GLN A 150 -9.93 -13.38 -8.35
C GLN A 150 -10.37 -12.06 -9.02
N ASP A 151 -9.66 -11.79 -10.12
CA ASP A 151 -9.97 -10.90 -11.25
C ASP A 151 -9.78 -9.38 -11.09
N GLU A 152 -8.52 -8.94 -11.23
CA GLU A 152 -8.12 -7.53 -11.44
C GLU A 152 -7.11 -7.43 -12.62
N SER A 153 -7.52 -7.97 -13.78
CA SER A 153 -6.77 -7.90 -15.05
C SER A 153 -7.24 -6.79 -16.01
N ASN A 154 -8.39 -6.15 -15.79
CA ASN A 154 -9.07 -5.42 -16.88
C ASN A 154 -9.04 -3.88 -16.80
N LEU A 155 -8.19 -3.26 -15.98
CA LEU A 155 -8.15 -1.78 -15.89
C LEU A 155 -7.04 -1.11 -16.72
N PHE A 156 -6.09 -1.87 -17.28
CA PHE A 156 -4.97 -1.30 -18.07
C PHE A 156 -4.88 -1.78 -19.53
N ASP A 157 -5.76 -2.69 -19.98
CA ASP A 157 -5.77 -3.18 -21.38
C ASP A 157 -6.24 -2.13 -22.41
N ASN A 158 -6.74 -0.97 -21.96
CA ASN A 158 -7.24 0.09 -22.85
C ASN A 158 -6.21 1.16 -23.24
N LEU A 159 -4.91 0.96 -22.97
CA LEU A 159 -3.85 1.92 -23.34
C LEU A 159 -2.91 1.46 -24.45
N ILE A 160 -3.20 0.34 -25.12
CA ILE A 160 -2.45 -0.11 -26.30
C ILE A 160 -3.38 -0.08 -27.51
N GLY A 161 -3.68 1.14 -27.98
CA GLY A 161 -4.26 1.36 -29.28
C GLY A 161 -3.22 1.10 -30.38
N GLU A 162 -3.52 0.09 -31.19
CA GLU A 162 -3.13 -0.12 -32.60
C GLU A 162 -1.97 0.71 -33.15
N THR A 163 -0.89 0.02 -33.51
CA THR A 163 -0.07 0.39 -34.66
C THR A 163 0.09 -0.83 -35.56
N GLN A 164 -0.32 -0.67 -36.82
CA GLN A 164 -0.28 -1.65 -37.91
C GLN A 164 1.10 -2.25 -38.15
#